data_AF-A0A7Y5FRV1-F1
#
_entry.id   AF-A0A7Y5FRV1-F1
#
_cell.length_a   1.000
_cell.length_b   1.000
_cell.length_c   1.000
_cell.angle_alpha   90.00
_cell.angle_beta   90.00
_cell.angle_gamma   90.00
#
_symmetry.space_group_name_H-M   'P 1'
#
loop_
_entity.id
_entity.type
_entity.pdbx_description
1 polymer ?
#
loop_
_entity_poly.entity_id
_entity_poly.type
_entity_poly.pdbx_seq_one_letter_code
_entity_poly.pdbx_strand_id
1 'polypeptide(L)'
;MKSFTKFFALFAVAVLFSSASLMAQPYNLKSDTKKEKALVPPKTVDFRAQLGSTNTALDKVGEIIDEGRQTKNVKTLLSAAMILFLEENTQEKKAQITGMELLKEASEIAEGQKNSQSLYACAYVWGSIWVNDAASADKYNKLAASFEGKGAGLRGPGAKECSVQVENHFDQRIYVYIDDVYKGYVEPGYWAKYTNIGLGTTKLYAETEDYWVEAENDYFYSFWEYELDLKSYKDENPDFTWKLQ
;
A
#
# COMPACT_ATOMS: atom_id res chain seq x y z
N MET A 1 54.18 -35.26 -53.73
CA MET A 1 53.62 -34.41 -54.81
C MET A 1 53.22 -33.08 -54.22
N LYS A 2 53.80 -31.99 -54.77
CA LYS A 2 53.29 -30.61 -54.94
C LYS A 2 52.28 -30.07 -53.92
N SER A 3 52.36 -28.86 -53.36
CA SER A 3 53.28 -27.71 -53.37
C SER A 3 52.51 -26.55 -52.72
N PHE A 4 53.18 -25.72 -51.91
CA PHE A 4 53.01 -24.25 -51.79
C PHE A 4 51.59 -23.68 -51.44
N THR A 5 51.39 -22.70 -50.56
CA THR A 5 52.09 -21.42 -50.43
C THR A 5 51.72 -20.76 -49.09
N LYS A 6 52.69 -20.13 -48.45
CA LYS A 6 52.51 -19.14 -47.35
C LYS A 6 51.95 -17.82 -47.92
N PHE A 7 51.23 -17.02 -47.14
CA PHE A 7 51.29 -15.54 -47.08
C PHE A 7 50.21 -15.05 -46.07
N PHE A 8 50.57 -14.68 -44.84
CA PHE A 8 50.85 -13.32 -44.35
C PHE A 8 49.64 -12.37 -44.31
N ALA A 9 49.20 -12.12 -43.06
CA ALA A 9 48.68 -10.88 -42.46
C ALA A 9 47.69 -9.98 -43.22
N LEU A 10 46.57 -9.66 -42.55
CA LEU A 10 46.30 -8.26 -42.15
C LEU A 10 45.26 -8.18 -41.03
N PHE A 11 45.56 -7.30 -40.07
CA PHE A 11 44.65 -6.78 -39.05
C PHE A 11 43.42 -6.11 -39.66
N ALA A 12 42.23 -6.43 -39.15
CA ALA A 12 41.09 -5.51 -39.14
C ALA A 12 40.23 -5.83 -37.91
N VAL A 13 40.50 -5.11 -36.82
CA VAL A 13 39.58 -4.97 -35.69
C VAL A 13 38.41 -4.14 -36.19
N ALA A 14 37.29 -4.80 -36.48
CA ALA A 14 35.99 -4.15 -36.65
C ALA A 14 35.18 -4.43 -35.39
N VAL A 15 35.31 -3.52 -34.41
CA VAL A 15 34.34 -3.39 -33.32
C VAL A 15 33.04 -2.91 -33.95
N LEU A 16 32.15 -3.85 -34.27
CA LEU A 16 30.75 -3.54 -34.49
C LEU A 16 30.12 -3.43 -33.09
N PHE A 17 30.11 -2.21 -32.56
CA PHE A 17 29.10 -1.81 -31.60
C PHE A 17 27.75 -1.93 -32.33
N SER A 18 27.11 -3.10 -32.21
CA SER A 18 25.67 -3.19 -32.37
C SER A 18 25.07 -2.37 -31.25
N SER A 19 24.82 -1.10 -31.52
CA SER A 19 23.86 -0.28 -30.80
C SER A 19 22.54 -1.03 -30.83
N ALA A 20 22.31 -1.84 -29.78
CA ALA A 20 20.99 -2.28 -29.41
C ALA A 20 20.23 -1.00 -29.03
N SER A 21 19.63 -0.37 -30.03
CA SER A 21 18.51 0.53 -29.84
C SER A 21 17.41 -0.34 -29.22
N LEU A 22 17.40 -0.42 -27.90
CA LEU A 22 16.20 -0.68 -27.12
C LEU A 22 15.22 0.42 -27.53
N MET A 23 14.45 0.16 -28.59
CA MET A 23 13.20 0.86 -28.81
C MET A 23 12.35 0.53 -27.60
N ALA A 24 12.32 1.45 -26.64
CA ALA A 24 11.25 1.53 -25.67
C ALA A 24 9.96 1.60 -26.49
N GLN A 25 9.27 0.46 -26.60
CA GLN A 25 7.90 0.48 -27.06
C GLN A 25 7.16 1.43 -26.11
N PRO A 26 6.42 2.43 -26.61
CA PRO A 26 5.56 3.21 -25.75
C PRO A 26 4.58 2.22 -25.13
N TYR A 27 4.79 1.93 -23.85
CA TYR A 27 3.83 1.20 -23.05
C TYR A 27 2.60 2.11 -23.01
N ASN A 28 1.61 1.81 -23.85
CA ASN A 28 0.29 2.37 -23.72
C ASN A 28 -0.30 1.78 -22.43
N LEU A 29 0.13 2.33 -21.29
CA LEU A 29 -0.66 2.33 -20.06
C LEU A 29 -1.93 3.07 -20.42
N LYS A 30 -2.95 2.33 -20.87
CA LYS A 30 -4.31 2.74 -20.57
C LYS A 30 -4.41 2.72 -19.06
N SER A 31 -4.06 3.86 -18.46
CA SER A 31 -4.51 4.21 -17.13
C SER A 31 -6.03 4.22 -17.22
N ASP A 32 -6.65 3.10 -16.85
CA ASP A 32 -8.03 3.12 -16.38
C ASP A 32 -8.00 3.86 -15.04
N THR A 33 -7.77 5.18 -15.11
CA THR A 33 -7.93 6.11 -14.00
C THR A 33 -9.43 6.16 -13.75
N LYS A 34 -9.90 5.14 -13.01
CA LYS A 34 -11.16 5.16 -12.28
C LYS A 34 -11.13 6.50 -11.56
N LYS A 35 -12.01 7.45 -11.95
CA LYS A 35 -12.06 8.80 -11.37
C LYS A 35 -11.90 8.67 -9.86
N GLU A 36 -10.73 9.00 -9.32
CA GLU A 36 -10.54 9.13 -7.89
C GLU A 36 -11.52 10.20 -7.47
N LYS A 37 -12.49 9.84 -6.61
CA LYS A 37 -13.24 10.85 -5.89
C LYS A 37 -12.18 11.68 -5.17
N ALA A 38 -12.16 13.00 -5.41
CA ALA A 38 -11.41 13.92 -4.57
C ALA A 38 -11.73 13.56 -3.11
N LEU A 39 -10.75 12.97 -2.43
CA LEU A 39 -10.89 12.49 -1.07
C LEU A 39 -10.76 13.72 -0.19
N VAL A 40 -11.85 14.17 0.39
CA VAL A 40 -11.79 15.20 1.42
C VAL A 40 -10.94 14.65 2.57
N PRO A 41 -9.84 15.34 2.97
CA PRO A 41 -9.01 14.87 4.05
C PRO A 41 -9.85 14.67 5.31
N PRO A 42 -9.82 13.50 5.97
CA PRO A 42 -10.66 13.23 7.13
C PRO A 42 -10.49 14.27 8.25
N LYS A 43 -9.28 14.81 8.40
CA LYS A 43 -8.92 15.86 9.37
C LYS A 43 -9.65 17.18 9.14
N THR A 44 -10.13 17.47 7.93
CA THR A 44 -10.85 18.71 7.64
C THR A 44 -12.36 18.60 7.89
N VAL A 45 -12.85 17.41 8.25
CA VAL A 45 -14.28 17.14 8.47
C VAL A 45 -14.65 17.40 9.93
N ASP A 46 -15.53 18.36 10.18
CA ASP A 46 -16.17 18.53 11.50
C ASP A 46 -17.33 17.53 11.66
N PHE A 47 -17.00 16.29 12.05
CA PHE A 47 -17.98 15.22 12.23
C PHE A 47 -19.05 15.57 13.28
N ARG A 48 -18.68 16.31 14.32
CA ARG A 48 -19.59 16.71 15.38
C ARG A 48 -20.66 17.66 14.85
N ALA A 49 -20.24 18.69 14.10
CA ALA A 49 -21.16 19.62 13.46
C ALA A 49 -22.02 18.93 12.39
N GLN A 50 -21.44 18.07 11.55
CA GLN A 50 -22.17 17.36 10.50
C GLN A 50 -23.28 16.47 11.07
N LEU A 51 -22.98 15.71 12.12
CA LEU A 51 -23.95 14.82 12.75
C LEU A 51 -24.87 15.56 13.74
N GLY A 52 -24.53 16.78 14.15
CA GLY A 52 -25.26 17.53 15.16
C GLY A 52 -25.19 16.88 16.55
N SER A 53 -24.08 16.19 16.83
CA SER A 53 -23.86 15.46 18.08
C SER A 53 -23.14 16.33 19.11
N THR A 54 -23.30 16.00 20.40
CA THR A 54 -22.50 16.59 21.49
C THR A 54 -21.35 15.68 21.93
N ASN A 55 -21.15 14.54 21.26
CA ASN A 55 -20.10 13.59 21.61
C ASN A 55 -18.72 14.14 21.23
N THR A 56 -17.88 14.40 22.23
CA THR A 56 -16.52 14.92 22.05
C THR A 56 -15.55 13.91 21.42
N ALA A 57 -15.92 12.62 21.36
CA ALA A 57 -15.11 11.63 20.65
C ALA A 57 -15.01 11.95 19.14
N LEU A 58 -16.02 12.60 18.56
CA LEU A 58 -16.06 12.99 17.15
C LEU A 58 -14.96 13.99 16.78
N ASP A 59 -14.45 14.77 17.74
CA ASP A 59 -13.38 15.75 17.51
C ASP A 59 -12.08 15.10 17.05
N LYS A 60 -11.86 13.82 17.41
CA LYS A 60 -10.67 13.06 17.05
C LYS A 60 -10.91 12.05 15.94
N VAL A 61 -12.14 11.87 15.48
CA VAL A 61 -12.45 10.84 14.47
C VAL A 61 -11.70 11.12 13.16
N GLY A 62 -11.61 12.38 12.73
CA GLY A 62 -10.82 12.74 11.55
C GLY A 62 -9.34 12.34 11.68
N GLU A 63 -8.72 12.60 12.82
CA GLU A 63 -7.33 12.21 13.10
C GLU A 63 -7.16 10.68 13.12
N ILE A 64 -8.09 9.95 13.76
CA ILE A 64 -8.06 8.49 13.84
C ILE A 64 -8.21 7.86 12.45
N ILE A 65 -9.12 8.37 11.61
CA ILE A 65 -9.28 7.89 10.23
C ILE A 65 -7.98 8.12 9.46
N ASP A 66 -7.43 9.33 9.54
CA ASP A 66 -6.20 9.68 8.84
C ASP A 66 -5.02 8.80 9.25
N GLU A 67 -4.81 8.62 10.56
CA GLU A 67 -3.79 7.71 11.09
C GLU A 67 -4.04 6.27 10.62
N GLY A 68 -5.29 5.81 10.68
CA GLY A 68 -5.67 4.47 10.22
C GLY A 68 -5.38 4.24 8.74
N ARG A 69 -5.57 5.25 7.89
CA ARG A 69 -5.25 5.22 6.46
C ARG A 69 -3.76 5.22 6.20
N GLN A 70 -3.04 6.16 6.82
CA GLN A 70 -1.58 6.33 6.73
C GLN A 70 -0.78 5.16 7.33
N THR A 71 -1.39 4.37 8.20
CA THR A 71 -0.72 3.19 8.78
C THR A 71 -1.31 1.88 8.28
N LYS A 72 -2.33 1.95 7.40
CA LYS A 72 -3.17 0.81 6.99
C LYS A 72 -3.59 -0.03 8.21
N ASN A 73 -3.90 0.63 9.32
CA ASN A 73 -4.23 -0.03 10.58
C ASN A 73 -5.73 -0.31 10.64
N VAL A 74 -6.09 -1.56 10.32
CA VAL A 74 -7.47 -2.04 10.33
C VAL A 74 -8.17 -1.76 11.66
N LYS A 75 -7.52 -1.94 12.81
CA LYS A 75 -8.16 -1.76 14.13
C LYS A 75 -8.47 -0.29 14.40
N THR A 76 -7.58 0.61 14.00
CA THR A 76 -7.79 2.06 14.09
C THR A 76 -8.99 2.48 13.22
N LEU A 77 -9.04 2.00 11.97
CA LEU A 77 -10.17 2.28 11.06
C LEU A 77 -11.49 1.70 11.55
N LEU A 78 -11.49 0.47 12.08
CA LEU A 78 -12.68 -0.14 12.67
C LEU A 78 -13.15 0.63 13.91
N SER A 79 -12.24 1.16 14.72
CA SER A 79 -12.60 1.98 15.88
C SER A 79 -13.31 3.26 15.46
N ALA A 80 -12.80 3.96 14.45
CA ALA A 80 -13.48 5.11 13.86
C ALA A 80 -14.84 4.73 13.24
N ALA A 81 -14.90 3.61 12.53
CA ALA A 81 -16.15 3.09 11.95
C ALA A 81 -17.22 2.85 13.01
N MET A 82 -16.85 2.24 14.16
CA MET A 82 -17.78 1.98 15.26
C MET A 82 -18.29 3.25 15.92
N ILE A 83 -17.43 4.26 16.11
CA ILE A 83 -17.87 5.58 16.62
C ILE A 83 -18.89 6.18 15.65
N LEU A 84 -18.60 6.16 14.34
CA LEU A 84 -19.50 6.70 13.34
C LEU A 84 -20.81 5.91 13.23
N PHE A 85 -20.79 4.58 13.30
CA PHE A 85 -22.04 3.79 13.30
C PHE A 85 -22.95 4.16 14.47
N LEU A 86 -22.38 4.32 15.66
CA LEU A 86 -23.14 4.72 16.85
C LEU A 86 -23.78 6.11 16.65
N GLU A 87 -22.99 7.09 16.21
CA GLU A 87 -23.45 8.46 16.06
C GLU A 87 -24.41 8.63 14.89
N GLU A 88 -24.15 7.99 13.74
CA GLU A 88 -25.03 8.01 12.59
C GLU A 88 -26.40 7.39 12.88
N ASN A 89 -26.44 6.28 13.62
CA ASN A 89 -27.70 5.66 14.01
C ASN A 89 -28.43 6.47 15.09
N THR A 90 -27.70 7.10 16.02
CA THR A 90 -28.32 7.90 17.09
C THR A 90 -28.90 9.22 16.55
N GLN A 91 -28.20 9.86 15.63
CA GLN A 91 -28.60 11.14 15.04
C GLN A 91 -29.44 11.00 13.76
N GLU A 92 -29.62 9.77 13.28
CA GLU A 92 -30.29 9.44 12.01
C GLU A 92 -29.72 10.24 10.82
N LYS A 93 -28.42 10.52 10.85
CA LYS A 93 -27.68 11.30 9.85
C LYS A 93 -26.47 10.52 9.36
N LYS A 94 -26.00 10.85 8.17
CA LYS A 94 -24.76 10.31 7.62
C LYS A 94 -23.70 11.40 7.59
N ALA A 95 -22.52 11.05 8.10
CA ALA A 95 -21.34 11.89 7.93
C ALA A 95 -20.87 11.82 6.47
N GLN A 96 -20.02 12.78 6.09
CA GLN A 96 -19.41 12.78 4.76
C GLN A 96 -18.52 11.56 4.50
N ILE A 97 -17.82 11.09 5.53
CA ILE A 97 -17.13 9.80 5.57
C ILE A 97 -17.90 8.93 6.54
N THR A 98 -18.51 7.86 6.06
CA THR A 98 -19.44 7.06 6.87
C THR A 98 -18.77 5.89 7.56
N GLY A 99 -19.38 5.40 8.66
CA GLY A 99 -18.93 4.18 9.33
C GLY A 99 -18.89 2.96 8.39
N MET A 100 -19.84 2.89 7.44
CA MET A 100 -19.90 1.82 6.43
C MET A 100 -18.76 1.90 5.42
N GLU A 101 -18.38 3.10 4.97
CA GLU A 101 -17.23 3.27 4.07
C GLU A 101 -15.93 2.86 4.75
N LEU A 102 -15.73 3.26 6.01
CA LEU A 102 -14.55 2.85 6.79
C LEU A 102 -14.50 1.35 7.06
N LEU A 103 -15.64 0.69 7.32
CA LEU A 103 -15.68 -0.76 7.50
C LEU A 103 -15.27 -1.50 6.22
N LYS A 104 -15.73 -1.04 5.05
CA LYS A 104 -15.33 -1.60 3.75
C LYS A 104 -13.83 -1.43 3.53
N GLU A 105 -13.34 -0.21 3.72
CA GLU A 105 -11.91 0.12 3.59
C GLU A 105 -11.04 -0.73 4.53
N ALA A 106 -11.43 -0.85 5.80
CA ALA A 106 -10.74 -1.70 6.77
C ALA A 106 -10.74 -3.18 6.37
N SER A 107 -11.84 -3.66 5.78
CA SER A 107 -11.96 -5.05 5.31
C SER A 107 -11.07 -5.32 4.09
N GLU A 108 -11.00 -4.37 3.14
CA GLU A 108 -10.12 -4.44 1.97
C GLU A 108 -8.65 -4.45 2.37
N ILE A 109 -8.26 -3.60 3.33
CA ILE A 109 -6.91 -3.59 3.90
C ILE A 109 -6.62 -4.93 4.60
N ALA A 110 -7.54 -5.45 5.41
CA ALA A 110 -7.35 -6.73 6.10
C ALA A 110 -7.18 -7.90 5.13
N GLU A 111 -7.93 -7.90 4.02
CA GLU A 111 -7.85 -8.87 2.93
C GLU A 111 -6.49 -8.78 2.20
N GLY A 112 -6.05 -7.57 1.84
CA GLY A 112 -4.74 -7.32 1.22
C GLY A 112 -3.57 -7.77 2.09
N GLN A 113 -3.61 -7.42 3.37
CA GLN A 113 -2.61 -7.83 4.38
C GLN A 113 -2.65 -9.32 4.70
N LYS A 114 -3.69 -10.05 4.25
CA LYS A 114 -3.96 -11.46 4.63
C LYS A 114 -3.95 -11.67 6.15
N ASN A 115 -4.42 -10.68 6.89
CA ASN A 115 -4.35 -10.66 8.35
C ASN A 115 -5.62 -11.29 8.93
N SER A 116 -5.52 -12.57 9.33
CA SER A 116 -6.67 -13.32 9.85
C SER A 116 -7.32 -12.66 11.07
N GLN A 117 -6.54 -12.09 11.99
CA GLN A 117 -7.09 -11.41 13.17
C GLN A 117 -7.89 -10.16 12.79
N SER A 118 -7.36 -9.37 11.85
CA SER A 118 -8.03 -8.19 11.32
C SER A 118 -9.30 -8.56 10.55
N LEU A 119 -9.28 -9.66 9.78
CA LEU A 119 -10.44 -10.17 9.07
C LEU A 119 -11.55 -10.67 10.01
N TYR A 120 -11.19 -11.35 11.11
CA TYR A 120 -12.17 -11.71 12.14
C TYR A 120 -12.78 -10.49 12.81
N ALA A 121 -11.98 -9.44 13.07
CA ALA A 121 -12.51 -8.18 13.60
C ALA A 121 -13.49 -7.52 12.62
N CYS A 122 -13.17 -7.49 11.32
CA CYS A 122 -14.08 -7.00 10.29
C CYS A 122 -15.37 -7.83 10.23
N ALA A 123 -15.25 -9.16 10.23
CA ALA A 123 -16.40 -10.08 10.21
C ALA A 123 -17.34 -9.85 11.40
N TYR A 124 -16.79 -9.62 12.59
CA TYR A 124 -17.56 -9.28 13.78
C TYR A 124 -18.38 -8.00 13.59
N VAL A 125 -17.77 -6.94 13.04
CA VAL A 125 -18.47 -5.67 12.81
C VAL A 125 -19.55 -5.82 11.73
N TRP A 126 -19.28 -6.54 10.63
CA TRP A 126 -20.28 -6.84 9.60
C TRP A 126 -21.50 -7.61 10.15
N GLY A 127 -21.27 -8.56 11.07
CA GLY A 127 -22.32 -9.34 11.72
C GLY A 127 -22.98 -8.64 12.93
N SER A 128 -22.50 -7.46 13.30
CA SER A 128 -23.01 -6.72 14.46
C SER A 128 -24.41 -6.14 14.19
N ILE A 129 -25.10 -5.73 15.26
CA ILE A 129 -26.42 -5.09 15.19
C ILE A 129 -26.44 -3.79 14.37
N TRP A 130 -25.28 -3.15 14.20
CA TRP A 130 -25.14 -1.87 13.48
C TRP A 130 -25.22 -2.06 11.96
N VAL A 131 -24.78 -3.22 11.46
CA VAL A 131 -24.66 -3.51 10.02
C VAL A 131 -25.58 -4.63 9.59
N ASN A 132 -25.66 -5.70 10.38
CA ASN A 132 -26.53 -6.85 10.17
C ASN A 132 -26.39 -7.51 8.78
N ASP A 133 -25.16 -7.63 8.29
CA ASP A 133 -24.84 -8.31 7.03
C ASP A 133 -24.13 -9.65 7.31
N ALA A 134 -24.96 -10.68 7.50
CA ALA A 134 -24.49 -12.04 7.76
C ALA A 134 -23.66 -12.61 6.60
N ALA A 135 -23.92 -12.20 5.35
CA ALA A 135 -23.20 -12.71 4.19
C ALA A 135 -21.76 -12.18 4.16
N SER A 136 -21.57 -10.87 4.39
CA SER A 136 -20.24 -10.28 4.50
C SER A 136 -19.49 -10.81 5.73
N ALA A 137 -20.17 -10.98 6.87
CA ALA A 137 -19.58 -11.58 8.06
C ALA A 137 -19.06 -13.01 7.79
N ASP A 138 -19.87 -13.86 7.14
CA ASP A 138 -19.47 -15.22 6.76
C ASP A 138 -18.33 -15.23 5.74
N LYS A 139 -18.36 -14.34 4.73
CA LYS A 139 -17.25 -14.16 3.76
C LYS A 139 -15.93 -13.94 4.49
N TYR A 140 -15.88 -12.95 5.38
CA TYR A 140 -14.64 -12.57 6.07
C TYR A 140 -14.21 -13.59 7.11
N ASN A 141 -15.12 -14.29 7.79
CA ASN A 141 -14.79 -15.42 8.66
C ASN A 141 -14.12 -16.57 7.89
N LYS A 142 -14.68 -16.95 6.73
CA LYS A 142 -14.09 -17.99 5.87
C LYS A 142 -12.72 -17.59 5.35
N LEU A 143 -12.58 -16.32 4.94
CA LEU A 143 -11.30 -15.78 4.48
C LEU A 143 -10.26 -15.77 5.62
N ALA A 144 -10.65 -15.32 6.81
CA ALA A 144 -9.79 -15.33 8.00
C ALA A 144 -9.28 -16.73 8.33
N ALA A 145 -10.18 -17.73 8.37
CA ALA A 145 -9.83 -19.13 8.58
C ALA A 145 -8.85 -19.66 7.52
N SER A 146 -8.98 -19.21 6.26
CA SER A 146 -8.06 -19.61 5.18
C SER A 146 -6.62 -19.09 5.36
N PHE A 147 -6.46 -18.04 6.18
CA PHE A 147 -5.18 -17.39 6.52
C PHE A 147 -4.68 -17.72 7.93
N GLU A 148 -5.44 -18.46 8.75
CA GLU A 148 -4.98 -18.95 10.05
C GLU A 148 -3.73 -19.82 9.91
N GLY A 149 -2.74 -19.59 10.77
CA GLY A 149 -1.45 -20.30 10.73
C GLY A 149 -0.55 -19.94 9.53
N LYS A 150 -1.07 -19.22 8.53
CA LYS A 150 -0.32 -18.64 7.40
C LYS A 150 0.01 -17.17 7.65
N GLY A 151 0.28 -16.81 8.91
CA GLY A 151 0.44 -15.42 9.32
C GLY A 151 1.35 -14.64 8.37
N ALA A 152 1.21 -13.32 8.34
CA ALA A 152 2.05 -12.41 7.55
C ALA A 152 3.59 -12.59 7.75
N GLY A 153 4.01 -13.47 8.66
CA GLY A 153 5.36 -14.00 8.75
C GLY A 153 5.64 -15.02 7.63
N LEU A 154 6.32 -14.52 6.61
CA LEU A 154 7.04 -15.30 5.59
C LEU A 154 6.16 -16.20 4.72
N ARG A 155 5.76 -15.64 3.58
CA ARG A 155 5.01 -16.28 2.50
C ARG A 155 5.58 -17.66 2.11
N GLY A 156 4.89 -18.72 2.51
CA GLY A 156 5.06 -20.10 2.02
C GLY A 156 5.96 -21.02 2.87
N PRO A 157 5.78 -22.36 2.78
CA PRO A 157 6.66 -23.30 3.46
C PRO A 157 8.13 -23.14 3.01
N GLY A 158 9.05 -22.94 3.95
CA GLY A 158 10.49 -22.74 3.66
C GLY A 158 10.91 -21.30 3.38
N ALA A 159 10.04 -20.33 3.68
CA ALA A 159 10.30 -18.93 3.41
C ALA A 159 11.47 -18.37 4.22
N LYS A 160 12.41 -17.73 3.53
CA LYS A 160 13.54 -16.98 4.10
C LYS A 160 13.17 -15.50 4.14
N GLU A 161 13.78 -14.76 5.05
CA GLU A 161 13.61 -13.31 5.15
C GLU A 161 14.28 -12.62 3.96
N CYS A 162 13.57 -11.66 3.36
CA CYS A 162 14.13 -10.71 2.40
C CYS A 162 14.26 -9.32 3.03
N SER A 163 15.02 -8.46 2.38
CA SER A 163 15.05 -7.04 2.72
C SER A 163 14.89 -6.13 1.50
N VAL A 164 14.13 -5.05 1.70
CA VAL A 164 13.87 -4.01 0.71
C VAL A 164 14.45 -2.71 1.24
N GLN A 165 15.30 -2.07 0.45
CA GLN A 165 15.73 -0.70 0.69
C GLN A 165 14.84 0.25 -0.12
N VAL A 166 14.35 1.31 0.52
CA VAL A 166 13.63 2.39 -0.15
C VAL A 166 14.46 3.66 -0.02
N GLU A 167 14.77 4.29 -1.15
CA GLU A 167 15.47 5.57 -1.22
C GLU A 167 14.49 6.68 -1.61
N ASN A 168 14.46 7.75 -0.81
CA ASN A 168 13.60 8.90 -1.04
C ASN A 168 14.39 10.03 -1.71
N HIS A 169 14.15 10.26 -3.01
CA HIS A 169 14.72 11.39 -3.76
C HIS A 169 13.73 12.57 -3.89
N PHE A 170 12.58 12.52 -3.22
CA PHE A 170 11.65 13.64 -3.10
C PHE A 170 12.06 14.60 -1.98
N ASP A 171 11.51 15.82 -2.04
CA ASP A 171 11.63 16.84 -1.00
C ASP A 171 10.64 16.66 0.17
N GLN A 172 9.82 15.62 0.11
CA GLN A 172 8.78 15.30 1.10
C GLN A 172 9.05 13.96 1.78
N ARG A 173 8.57 13.80 3.01
CA ARG A 173 8.56 12.51 3.70
C ARG A 173 7.67 11.52 2.93
N ILE A 174 8.15 10.29 2.76
CA ILE A 174 7.35 9.19 2.20
C ILE A 174 7.01 8.16 3.28
N TYR A 175 5.78 7.68 3.28
CA TYR A 175 5.30 6.56 4.09
C TYR A 175 5.41 5.30 3.24
N VAL A 176 6.02 4.23 3.78
CA VAL A 176 6.31 3.00 3.04
C VAL A 176 5.48 1.85 3.57
N TYR A 177 4.92 1.10 2.63
CA TYR A 177 4.07 -0.04 2.88
C TYR A 177 4.56 -1.22 2.06
N ILE A 178 4.55 -2.38 2.70
CA ILE A 178 4.98 -3.64 2.09
C ILE A 178 3.90 -4.67 2.36
N ASP A 179 3.29 -5.17 1.30
CA ASP A 179 2.10 -6.03 1.33
C ASP A 179 0.95 -5.40 2.13
N ASP A 180 0.65 -4.13 1.82
CA ASP A 180 -0.38 -3.31 2.48
C ASP A 180 -0.15 -3.10 3.99
N VAL A 181 1.02 -3.48 4.52
CA VAL A 181 1.41 -3.24 5.92
C VAL A 181 2.38 -2.07 5.99
N TYR A 182 2.03 -1.05 6.77
CA TYR A 182 2.93 0.07 7.05
C TYR A 182 4.22 -0.40 7.72
N LYS A 183 5.37 0.01 7.17
CA LYS A 183 6.69 -0.36 7.67
C LYS A 183 7.45 0.80 8.30
N GLY A 184 7.06 2.04 8.03
CA GLY A 184 7.72 3.25 8.51
C GLY A 184 7.76 4.32 7.42
N TYR A 185 8.55 5.36 7.65
CA TYR A 185 8.73 6.45 6.72
C TYR A 185 10.20 6.65 6.35
N VAL A 186 10.45 7.40 5.26
CA VAL A 186 11.78 7.81 4.82
C VAL A 186 11.79 9.32 4.61
N GLU A 187 12.69 10.01 5.32
CA GLU A 187 12.87 11.47 5.19
C GLU A 187 13.50 11.85 3.83
N PRO A 188 13.31 13.09 3.35
CA PRO A 188 13.91 13.59 2.10
C PRO A 188 15.43 13.36 2.04
N GLY A 189 15.91 12.74 0.95
CA GLY A 189 17.33 12.48 0.74
C GLY A 189 17.92 11.31 1.55
N TYR A 190 17.10 10.60 2.32
CA TYR A 190 17.51 9.43 3.11
C TYR A 190 17.02 8.11 2.49
N TRP A 191 17.44 7.01 3.10
CA TRP A 191 16.94 5.67 2.78
C TRP A 191 16.60 4.90 4.06
N ALA A 192 15.70 3.94 3.95
CA ALA A 192 15.42 2.97 5.00
C ALA A 192 15.47 1.55 4.43
N LYS A 193 16.00 0.61 5.23
CA LYS A 193 15.99 -0.83 4.92
C LYS A 193 14.97 -1.53 5.80
N TYR A 194 14.03 -2.22 5.17
CA TYR A 194 13.00 -3.01 5.82
C TYR A 194 13.39 -4.48 5.70
N THR A 195 13.54 -5.16 6.83
CA THR A 195 13.88 -6.60 6.90
C THR A 195 12.64 -7.43 7.22
N ASN A 196 12.79 -8.77 7.21
CA ASN A 196 11.74 -9.73 7.55
C ASN A 196 10.54 -9.66 6.59
N ILE A 197 10.81 -9.39 5.31
CA ILE A 197 9.81 -9.39 4.26
C ILE A 197 9.69 -10.82 3.72
N GLY A 198 8.45 -11.31 3.54
CA GLY A 198 8.20 -12.64 3.01
C GLY A 198 8.58 -12.77 1.53
N LEU A 199 9.01 -13.96 1.13
CA LEU A 199 9.38 -14.27 -0.25
C LEU A 199 8.21 -14.24 -1.25
N GLY A 200 8.49 -13.91 -2.51
CA GLY A 200 7.53 -13.93 -3.62
C GLY A 200 7.03 -12.53 -4.01
N THR A 201 5.90 -12.47 -4.73
CA THR A 201 5.33 -11.23 -5.30
C THR A 201 4.84 -10.23 -4.26
N THR A 202 5.73 -9.40 -3.75
CA THR A 202 5.47 -8.36 -2.75
C THR A 202 4.94 -7.10 -3.39
N LYS A 203 3.91 -6.52 -2.78
CA LYS A 203 3.42 -5.19 -3.13
C LYS A 203 4.21 -4.16 -2.36
N LEU A 204 4.82 -3.23 -3.06
CA LEU A 204 5.43 -2.03 -2.50
C LEU A 204 4.50 -0.88 -2.80
N TYR A 205 4.09 -0.17 -1.75
CA TYR A 205 3.32 1.05 -1.88
C TYR A 205 4.02 2.15 -1.09
N ALA A 206 4.06 3.36 -1.64
CA ALA A 206 4.57 4.53 -0.96
C ALA A 206 3.70 5.74 -1.26
N GLU A 207 3.57 6.64 -0.30
CA GLU A 207 2.86 7.91 -0.49
C GLU A 207 3.57 9.04 0.25
N THR A 208 3.42 10.28 -0.23
CA THR A 208 3.94 11.47 0.46
C THR A 208 3.03 11.90 1.61
N GLU A 209 3.51 12.74 2.51
CA GLU A 209 2.61 13.51 3.37
C GLU A 209 1.71 14.44 2.54
N ASP A 210 0.50 14.72 3.05
CA ASP A 210 -0.38 15.72 2.46
C ASP A 210 0.27 17.10 2.57
N TYR A 211 0.36 17.82 1.46
CA TYR A 211 0.83 19.21 1.45
C TYR A 211 -0.16 20.12 0.73
N TRP A 212 -0.28 21.34 1.23
CA TRP A 212 -1.15 22.35 0.66
C TRP A 212 -0.48 23.02 -0.54
N VAL A 213 -1.15 23.03 -1.70
CA VAL A 213 -0.68 23.73 -2.89
C VAL A 213 -1.51 24.99 -3.06
N GLU A 214 -0.93 26.13 -2.68
CA GLU A 214 -1.64 27.43 -2.67
C GLU A 214 -2.18 27.82 -4.06
N ALA A 215 -1.46 27.49 -5.13
CA ALA A 215 -1.89 27.78 -6.50
C ALA A 215 -3.17 27.04 -6.91
N GLU A 216 -3.42 25.88 -6.31
CA GLU A 216 -4.57 25.01 -6.63
C GLU A 216 -5.66 25.08 -5.57
N ASN A 217 -5.36 25.69 -4.41
CA ASN A 217 -6.24 25.76 -3.25
C ASN A 217 -6.76 24.36 -2.86
N ASP A 218 -5.87 23.37 -2.91
CA ASP A 218 -6.17 21.98 -2.63
C ASP A 218 -4.97 21.27 -1.97
N TYR A 219 -5.22 20.11 -1.36
CA TYR A 219 -4.20 19.23 -0.82
C TYR A 219 -3.74 18.24 -1.89
N PHE A 220 -2.43 18.09 -2.01
CA PHE A 220 -1.80 17.14 -2.91
C PHE A 220 -1.03 16.11 -2.11
N TYR A 221 -1.07 14.88 -2.60
CA TYR A 221 -0.13 13.83 -2.24
C TYR A 221 0.23 13.05 -3.50
N SER A 222 1.43 12.49 -3.52
CA SER A 222 1.86 11.56 -4.58
C SER A 222 1.85 10.16 -4.02
N PHE A 223 1.52 9.17 -4.85
CA PHE A 223 1.59 7.77 -4.48
C PHE A 223 2.25 6.93 -5.57
N TRP A 224 2.89 5.84 -5.16
CA TRP A 224 3.54 4.87 -6.02
C TRP A 224 3.15 3.48 -5.59
N GLU A 225 2.78 2.64 -6.55
CA GLU A 225 2.51 1.22 -6.34
C GLU A 225 3.40 0.41 -7.29
N TYR A 226 4.03 -0.63 -6.75
CA TYR A 226 4.91 -1.51 -7.50
C TYR A 226 4.81 -2.95 -6.99
N GLU A 227 4.57 -3.91 -7.88
CA GLU A 227 4.66 -5.33 -7.54
C GLU A 227 6.04 -5.88 -7.90
N LEU A 228 6.69 -6.55 -6.94
CA LEU A 228 8.03 -7.09 -7.07
C LEU A 228 8.06 -8.56 -6.63
N ASP A 229 8.60 -9.44 -7.47
CA ASP A 229 8.89 -10.81 -7.07
C ASP A 229 10.23 -10.88 -6.29
N LEU A 230 10.14 -10.89 -4.95
CA LEU A 230 11.30 -11.03 -4.07
C LEU A 230 11.80 -12.47 -4.08
N LYS A 231 13.07 -12.64 -4.43
CA LYS A 231 13.80 -13.91 -4.36
C LYS A 231 14.82 -13.80 -3.23
N SER A 232 14.97 -14.87 -2.43
CA SER A 232 15.90 -14.86 -1.30
C SER A 232 17.32 -15.03 -1.82
N TYR A 233 18.16 -14.06 -1.49
CA TYR A 233 19.61 -14.22 -1.51
C TYR A 233 20.10 -14.39 -0.06
N LYS A 234 21.21 -15.11 0.14
CA LYS A 234 21.76 -15.45 1.47
C LYS A 234 22.70 -14.37 2.02
N ASP A 235 22.67 -13.15 1.46
CA ASP A 235 23.76 -12.20 1.58
C ASP A 235 23.34 -10.98 2.42
N GLU A 236 24.30 -10.27 3.03
CA GLU A 236 24.02 -9.11 3.90
C GLU A 236 23.42 -7.88 3.16
N ASN A 237 23.35 -7.95 1.83
CA ASN A 237 22.84 -6.90 0.95
C ASN A 237 21.32 -6.94 0.83
N PRO A 238 20.65 -5.79 0.60
CA PRO A 238 19.23 -5.79 0.29
C PRO A 238 18.96 -6.57 -1.00
N ASP A 239 17.90 -7.39 -1.02
CA ASP A 239 17.50 -8.14 -2.21
C ASP A 239 16.98 -7.18 -3.30
N PHE A 240 16.48 -6.01 -2.88
CA PHE A 240 15.96 -4.99 -3.77
C PHE A 240 16.15 -3.57 -3.24
N THR A 241 16.38 -2.62 -4.14
CA THR A 241 16.38 -1.18 -3.86
C THR A 241 15.33 -0.49 -4.71
N TRP A 242 14.34 0.11 -4.07
CA TRP A 242 13.33 0.95 -4.72
C TRP A 242 13.76 2.41 -4.64
N LYS A 243 13.98 3.04 -5.80
CA LYS A 243 14.29 4.47 -5.89
C LYS A 243 13.03 5.21 -6.32
N LEU A 244 12.51 6.03 -5.43
CA LEU A 244 11.38 6.91 -5.69
C LEU A 244 11.95 8.23 -6.19
N GLN A 245 11.65 8.57 -7.44
CA GLN A 245 12.12 9.75 -8.19
C GLN A 245 10.97 10.64 -8.60
#